data_AF-A0A1G8KAT1-F1
#
_entry.id   AF-A0A1G8KAT1-F1
#
_cell.length_a   1.000
_cell.length_b   1.000
_cell.length_c   1.000
_cell.angle_alpha   90.00
_cell.angle_beta   90.00
_cell.angle_gamma   90.00
#
_symmetry.space_group_name_H-M   'P 1'
#
loop_
_entity.id
_entity.type
_entity.pdbx_description
1 polymer ?
#
loop_
_entity_poly.entity_id
_entity_poly.type
_entity_poly.pdbx_seq_one_letter_code
_entity_poly.pdbx_strand_id
1 'polypeptide(L)'
;MRKSSTTPAGPDEDAAFRPDDVPALRRDLHGWLRDGRGLTFHANMSRHAGSMIGRPDLDGHPGTMRAYARMLVEHEQRAVADAELYYVTPEMTAIIRAAAKSMPAFAPAPDDFPHQTGLIVFGAPLVEFRRPEHTSALLVDGKITLDYRDQPYEDIRIVAATWGPFDAGGSWARGGVLMSFYTDLSLILDRILEPRTRDSIRGNHARLVPDNECAIAYAALPSGSTVEEQLRESDSPGYTSHWAKHLLTTLLLMRQPLVYQRSQPIRRGLRRQLERAGHPTGDIRILDARPRRYTTGPDVPDQATDHADTTTPEEQGERRTLGVRFPVRGFWRNQWYPSRQIHRPRWIDPHWRGPDDAPIVGAQRVHVLRNNPEK
;
A
#
# COMPACT_ATOMS: atom_id res chain seq x y z
N MET A 1 -26.78 -40.23 -11.22
CA MET A 1 -25.59 -39.36 -11.27
C MET A 1 -26.04 -37.91 -11.28
N ARG A 2 -26.03 -37.23 -10.11
CA ARG A 2 -26.29 -35.79 -10.03
C ARG A 2 -24.98 -35.06 -10.34
N LYS A 3 -24.96 -34.27 -11.42
CA LYS A 3 -23.86 -33.36 -11.72
C LYS A 3 -23.87 -32.23 -10.68
N SER A 4 -22.86 -32.21 -9.83
CA SER A 4 -22.55 -31.10 -8.94
C SER A 4 -22.03 -29.94 -9.77
N SER A 5 -22.86 -28.91 -9.97
CA SER A 5 -22.44 -27.63 -10.51
C SER A 5 -21.73 -26.84 -9.41
N THR A 6 -20.41 -26.82 -9.45
CA THR A 6 -19.59 -25.93 -8.63
C THR A 6 -19.75 -24.51 -9.19
N THR A 7 -20.54 -23.68 -8.50
CA THR A 7 -20.59 -22.23 -8.74
C THR A 7 -19.20 -21.65 -8.41
N PRO A 8 -18.63 -20.76 -9.25
CA PRO A 8 -17.36 -20.13 -8.93
C PRO A 8 -17.50 -19.25 -7.69
N ALA A 9 -16.53 -19.36 -6.78
CA ALA A 9 -16.35 -18.52 -5.60
C ALA A 9 -16.41 -17.03 -5.97
N GLY A 10 -17.09 -16.22 -5.15
CA GLY A 10 -17.13 -14.78 -5.32
C GLY A 10 -15.78 -14.13 -4.99
N PRO A 11 -15.51 -12.89 -5.47
CA PRO A 11 -14.24 -12.19 -5.27
C PRO A 11 -13.87 -11.89 -3.80
N ASP A 12 -14.79 -12.14 -2.86
CA ASP A 12 -14.65 -11.83 -1.43
C ASP A 12 -14.15 -13.05 -0.61
N GLU A 13 -14.02 -14.25 -1.18
CA GLU A 13 -13.60 -15.47 -0.45
C GLU A 13 -12.09 -15.60 -0.25
N ASP A 14 -11.27 -14.89 -1.06
CA ASP A 14 -9.79 -14.95 -0.98
C ASP A 14 -9.15 -13.79 -0.20
N ALA A 15 -9.95 -12.85 0.34
CA ALA A 15 -9.44 -11.70 1.07
C ALA A 15 -9.03 -12.08 2.51
N ALA A 16 -7.77 -11.80 2.88
CA ALA A 16 -7.24 -12.10 4.21
C ALA A 16 -8.01 -11.39 5.34
N PHE A 17 -8.52 -10.19 5.07
CA PHE A 17 -9.32 -9.40 6.00
C PHE A 17 -10.50 -8.77 5.28
N ARG A 18 -11.58 -8.50 6.02
CA ARG A 18 -12.78 -7.80 5.54
C ARG A 18 -12.82 -6.38 6.12
N PRO A 19 -13.64 -5.47 5.58
CA PRO A 19 -13.76 -4.10 6.13
C PRO A 19 -14.11 -4.10 7.62
N ASP A 20 -14.99 -5.02 8.05
CA ASP A 20 -15.44 -5.12 9.45
C ASP A 20 -14.35 -5.60 10.42
N ASP A 21 -13.25 -6.18 9.92
CA ASP A 21 -12.10 -6.57 10.75
C ASP A 21 -11.26 -5.35 11.17
N VAL A 22 -11.21 -4.29 10.36
CA VAL A 22 -10.26 -3.17 10.52
C VAL A 22 -10.28 -2.55 11.93
N PRO A 23 -11.45 -2.24 12.54
CA PRO A 23 -11.46 -1.67 13.89
C PRO A 23 -11.00 -2.67 14.96
N ALA A 24 -11.23 -3.97 14.76
CA ALA A 24 -10.76 -5.00 15.67
C ALA A 24 -9.24 -5.22 15.53
N LEU A 25 -8.71 -5.15 14.30
CA LEU A 25 -7.26 -5.18 14.04
C LEU A 25 -6.55 -4.01 14.71
N ARG A 26 -7.08 -2.78 14.60
CA ARG A 26 -6.53 -1.60 15.31
C ARG A 26 -6.45 -1.85 16.82
N ARG A 27 -7.54 -2.34 17.42
CA ARG A 27 -7.62 -2.60 18.86
C ARG A 27 -6.62 -3.67 19.29
N ASP A 28 -6.54 -4.77 18.53
CA ASP A 28 -5.63 -5.89 18.79
C ASP A 28 -4.17 -5.43 18.73
N LEU A 29 -3.77 -4.76 17.65
CA LEU A 29 -2.43 -4.20 17.47
C LEU A 29 -2.08 -3.20 18.57
N HIS A 30 -2.96 -2.23 18.87
CA HIS A 30 -2.72 -1.26 19.93
C HIS A 30 -2.59 -1.92 21.32
N GLY A 31 -3.43 -2.93 21.61
CA GLY A 31 -3.35 -3.70 22.85
C GLY A 31 -2.02 -4.43 22.99
N TRP A 32 -1.61 -5.13 21.93
CA TRP A 32 -0.33 -5.85 21.86
C TRP A 32 0.89 -4.93 22.00
N LEU A 33 0.83 -3.74 21.41
CA LEU A 33 1.89 -2.74 21.59
C LEU A 33 1.94 -2.25 23.06
N ARG A 34 0.79 -2.06 23.71
CA ARG A 34 0.69 -1.49 25.08
C ARG A 34 1.05 -2.45 26.19
N ASP A 35 0.79 -3.74 26.02
CA ASP A 35 1.03 -4.76 27.06
C ASP A 35 2.49 -5.25 27.11
N GLY A 36 3.35 -4.73 26.24
CA GLY A 36 4.78 -5.01 26.21
C GLY A 36 5.19 -6.19 25.33
N ARG A 37 4.23 -6.96 24.78
CA ARG A 37 4.52 -8.00 23.79
C ARG A 37 5.11 -7.40 22.51
N GLY A 38 4.57 -6.27 22.04
CA GLY A 38 5.13 -5.55 20.90
C GLY A 38 6.58 -5.09 21.09
N LEU A 39 6.91 -4.55 22.27
CA LEU A 39 8.29 -4.18 22.59
C LEU A 39 9.24 -5.38 22.61
N THR A 40 8.79 -6.51 23.15
CA THR A 40 9.55 -7.75 23.13
C THR A 40 9.81 -8.21 21.70
N PHE A 41 8.80 -8.15 20.84
CA PHE A 41 8.93 -8.48 19.41
C PHE A 41 9.94 -7.58 18.70
N HIS A 42 9.76 -6.25 18.74
CA HIS A 42 10.68 -5.33 18.06
C HIS A 42 12.11 -5.44 18.61
N ALA A 43 12.29 -5.58 19.93
CA ALA A 43 13.63 -5.74 20.51
C ALA A 43 14.32 -7.02 20.01
N ASN A 44 13.57 -8.12 19.85
CA ASN A 44 14.09 -9.35 19.28
C ASN A 44 14.40 -9.20 17.79
N MET A 45 13.48 -8.63 17.01
CA MET A 45 13.67 -8.40 15.57
C MET A 45 14.88 -7.50 15.32
N SER A 46 14.96 -6.35 15.97
CA SER A 46 16.07 -5.41 15.79
C SER A 46 17.42 -6.01 16.21
N ARG A 47 17.45 -6.88 17.23
CA ARG A 47 18.68 -7.58 17.61
C ARG A 47 19.22 -8.51 16.50
N HIS A 48 18.35 -9.11 15.69
CA HIS A 48 18.74 -10.12 14.70
C HIS A 48 18.79 -9.57 13.28
N ALA A 49 17.95 -8.60 12.95
CA ALA A 49 17.79 -8.03 11.62
C ALA A 49 18.34 -6.59 11.47
N GLY A 50 18.79 -5.97 12.57
CA GLY A 50 19.24 -4.56 12.57
C GLY A 50 18.09 -3.56 12.59
N SER A 51 18.40 -2.29 12.35
CA SER A 51 17.41 -1.23 12.21
C SER A 51 16.67 -1.35 10.87
N MET A 52 15.36 -1.37 10.96
CA MET A 52 14.48 -1.56 9.79
C MET A 52 14.23 -0.25 9.02
N ILE A 53 14.58 0.92 9.58
CA ILE A 53 14.51 2.23 8.90
C ILE A 53 15.76 2.62 8.09
N GLY A 54 16.68 1.67 7.81
CA GLY A 54 17.88 1.95 7.01
C GLY A 54 18.93 2.81 7.74
N ARG A 55 19.12 2.59 9.04
CA ARG A 55 20.14 3.25 9.87
C ARG A 55 21.19 2.23 10.33
N PRO A 56 22.00 1.68 9.41
CA PRO A 56 22.97 0.63 9.74
C PRO A 56 24.01 1.08 10.77
N ASP A 57 24.18 2.39 10.97
CA ASP A 57 24.98 2.99 12.02
C ASP A 57 24.49 2.65 13.44
N LEU A 58 23.22 2.28 13.59
CA LEU A 58 22.63 1.90 14.86
C LEU A 58 22.82 0.41 15.17
N ASP A 59 23.11 -0.41 14.16
CA ASP A 59 23.07 -1.87 14.21
C ASP A 59 24.14 -2.48 15.13
N GLY A 60 23.84 -3.67 15.68
CA GLY A 60 24.81 -4.50 16.39
C GLY A 60 24.98 -4.22 17.89
N HIS A 61 24.57 -3.05 18.41
CA HIS A 61 24.64 -2.78 19.85
C HIS A 61 23.31 -3.04 20.58
N PRO A 62 23.24 -3.98 21.56
CA PRO A 62 21.97 -4.39 22.19
C PRO A 62 21.20 -3.25 22.87
N GLY A 63 21.89 -2.32 23.52
CA GLY A 63 21.26 -1.15 24.14
C GLY A 63 20.63 -0.20 23.12
N THR A 64 21.30 -0.04 21.96
CA THR A 64 20.84 0.82 20.86
C THR A 64 19.64 0.20 20.16
N MET A 65 19.68 -1.11 19.89
CA MET A 65 18.55 -1.84 19.31
C MET A 65 17.32 -1.84 20.22
N ARG A 66 17.50 -1.93 21.54
CA ARG A 66 16.38 -1.82 22.48
C ARG A 66 15.80 -0.41 22.54
N ALA A 67 16.63 0.62 22.47
CA ALA A 67 16.17 2.01 22.39
C ALA A 67 15.42 2.27 21.08
N TYR A 68 15.92 1.74 19.96
CA TYR A 68 15.26 1.78 18.65
C TYR A 68 13.89 1.08 18.68
N ALA A 69 13.82 -0.14 19.21
CA ALA A 69 12.55 -0.87 19.38
C ALA A 69 11.53 -0.09 20.22
N ARG A 70 12.00 0.60 21.27
CA ARG A 70 11.13 1.47 22.08
C ARG A 70 10.60 2.66 21.27
N MET A 71 11.46 3.34 20.52
CA MET A 71 11.06 4.44 19.64
C MET A 71 10.00 3.99 18.62
N LEU A 72 10.19 2.83 17.98
CA LEU A 72 9.21 2.27 17.04
C LEU A 72 7.87 2.00 17.73
N VAL A 73 7.87 1.30 18.85
CA VAL A 73 6.65 0.99 19.59
C VAL A 73 5.92 2.26 20.05
N GLU A 74 6.65 3.25 20.57
CA GLU A 74 6.05 4.54 20.98
C GLU A 74 5.47 5.32 19.79
N HIS A 75 6.09 5.23 18.62
CA HIS A 75 5.53 5.81 17.39
C HIS A 75 4.27 5.06 16.94
N GLU A 76 4.35 3.74 16.79
CA GLU A 76 3.22 2.92 16.34
C GLU A 76 2.04 2.98 17.29
N GLN A 77 2.27 2.96 18.60
CA GLN A 77 1.21 3.14 19.58
C GLN A 77 0.44 4.45 19.34
N ARG A 78 1.15 5.57 19.12
CA ARG A 78 0.53 6.87 18.83
C ARG A 78 -0.19 6.86 17.48
N ALA A 79 0.45 6.31 16.45
CA ALA A 79 -0.14 6.24 15.11
C ALA A 79 -1.44 5.43 15.10
N VAL A 80 -1.47 4.28 15.80
CA VAL A 80 -2.61 3.35 15.83
C VAL A 80 -3.71 3.81 16.77
N ALA A 81 -3.39 4.49 17.89
CA ALA A 81 -4.37 4.92 18.89
C ALA A 81 -5.50 5.76 18.26
N ASP A 82 -5.10 6.77 17.48
CA ASP A 82 -5.99 7.76 16.85
C ASP A 82 -6.13 7.57 15.34
N ALA A 83 -5.67 6.43 14.81
CA ALA A 83 -5.72 6.13 13.39
C ALA A 83 -7.14 6.22 12.83
N GLU A 84 -7.27 6.98 11.73
CA GLU A 84 -8.40 6.88 10.83
C GLU A 84 -8.33 5.57 10.04
N LEU A 85 -9.49 4.94 9.86
CA LEU A 85 -9.59 3.56 9.40
C LEU A 85 -9.94 3.49 7.93
N TYR A 86 -9.12 2.77 7.18
CA TYR A 86 -9.28 2.58 5.74
C TYR A 86 -9.29 1.08 5.39
N TYR A 87 -10.14 0.72 4.44
CA TYR A 87 -10.13 -0.58 3.79
C TYR A 87 -10.10 -0.41 2.28
N VAL A 88 -9.22 -1.15 1.61
CA VAL A 88 -9.09 -1.13 0.14
C VAL A 88 -9.56 -2.46 -0.41
N THR A 89 -10.54 -2.44 -1.30
CA THR A 89 -11.03 -3.68 -1.94
C THR A 89 -9.95 -4.37 -2.76
N PRO A 90 -10.04 -5.70 -2.97
CA PRO A 90 -9.11 -6.43 -3.84
C PRO A 90 -8.97 -5.79 -5.24
N GLU A 91 -10.08 -5.35 -5.84
CA GLU A 91 -10.10 -4.73 -7.16
C GLU A 91 -9.37 -3.38 -7.16
N MET A 92 -9.60 -2.55 -6.14
CA MET A 92 -8.91 -1.27 -6.01
C MET A 92 -7.41 -1.47 -5.73
N THR A 93 -7.05 -2.48 -4.94
CA THR A 93 -5.65 -2.86 -4.71
C THR A 93 -4.95 -3.25 -6.03
N ALA A 94 -5.63 -3.97 -6.92
CA ALA A 94 -5.08 -4.29 -8.24
C ALA A 94 -4.83 -3.02 -9.10
N ILE A 95 -5.74 -2.05 -9.05
CA ILE A 95 -5.56 -0.74 -9.73
C ILE A 95 -4.35 0.00 -9.14
N ILE A 96 -4.23 0.06 -7.81
CA ILE A 96 -3.11 0.69 -7.10
C ILE A 96 -1.79 0.06 -7.52
N ARG A 97 -1.70 -1.27 -7.50
CA ARG A 97 -0.49 -2.00 -7.93
C ARG A 97 -0.11 -1.71 -9.37
N ALA A 98 -1.10 -1.57 -10.26
CA ALA A 98 -0.85 -1.21 -11.66
C ALA A 98 -0.35 0.24 -11.79
N ALA A 99 -0.96 1.18 -11.07
CA ALA A 99 -0.57 2.59 -11.08
C ALA A 99 0.81 2.82 -10.45
N ALA A 100 1.14 2.10 -9.37
CA ALA A 100 2.40 2.27 -8.64
C ALA A 100 3.64 1.92 -9.47
N LYS A 101 3.50 1.03 -10.48
CA LYS A 101 4.60 0.63 -11.38
C LYS A 101 5.22 1.80 -12.14
N SER A 102 4.42 2.80 -12.50
CA SER A 102 4.87 3.98 -13.24
C SER A 102 4.84 5.25 -12.40
N MET A 103 4.58 5.15 -11.09
CA MET A 103 4.59 6.33 -10.22
C MET A 103 6.02 6.84 -10.08
N PRO A 104 6.30 8.12 -10.42
CA PRO A 104 7.62 8.68 -10.21
C PRO A 104 7.89 8.82 -8.71
N ALA A 105 9.17 8.71 -8.32
CA ALA A 105 9.59 9.07 -6.98
C ALA A 105 9.27 10.54 -6.70
N PHE A 106 8.74 10.82 -5.52
CA PHE A 106 8.53 12.18 -5.04
C PHE A 106 8.67 12.19 -3.51
N ALA A 107 9.18 13.29 -2.96
CA ALA A 107 9.18 13.47 -1.52
C ALA A 107 7.79 13.95 -1.06
N PRO A 108 7.11 13.22 -0.15
CA PRO A 108 5.78 13.59 0.29
C PRO A 108 5.80 14.90 1.09
N ALA A 109 4.63 15.49 1.25
CA ALA A 109 4.34 16.59 2.16
C ALA A 109 3.19 16.18 3.10
N PRO A 110 3.00 16.88 4.24
CA PRO A 110 1.89 16.59 5.16
C PRO A 110 0.53 16.52 4.47
N ASP A 111 0.27 17.44 3.52
CA ASP A 111 -1.02 17.50 2.80
C ASP A 111 -1.25 16.34 1.82
N ASP A 112 -0.23 15.52 1.55
CA ASP A 112 -0.38 14.34 0.69
C ASP A 112 -1.09 13.19 1.44
N PHE A 113 -1.20 13.29 2.77
CA PHE A 113 -1.94 12.36 3.63
C PHE A 113 -3.36 12.88 3.89
N PRO A 114 -4.42 12.04 3.78
CA PRO A 114 -5.78 12.47 4.10
C PRO A 114 -5.97 12.87 5.58
N HIS A 115 -5.17 12.27 6.46
CA HIS A 115 -5.15 12.50 7.91
C HIS A 115 -3.73 12.31 8.44
N GLN A 116 -3.41 12.92 9.58
CA GLN A 116 -2.06 12.86 10.16
C GLN A 116 -1.63 11.44 10.52
N THR A 117 -2.56 10.63 11.02
CA THR A 117 -2.36 9.22 11.33
C THR A 117 -3.45 8.37 10.69
N GLY A 118 -3.11 7.13 10.34
CA GLY A 118 -4.09 6.22 9.79
C GLY A 118 -3.63 4.77 9.78
N LEU A 119 -4.61 3.88 9.67
CA LEU A 119 -4.45 2.44 9.48
C LEU A 119 -5.23 2.07 8.23
N ILE A 120 -4.55 1.49 7.26
CA ILE A 120 -5.13 1.01 6.01
C ILE A 120 -4.91 -0.50 5.88
N VAL A 121 -5.97 -1.23 5.56
CA VAL A 121 -5.94 -2.67 5.31
C VAL A 121 -6.37 -2.92 3.86
N PHE A 122 -5.63 -3.77 3.17
CA PHE A 122 -5.87 -4.13 1.78
C PHE A 122 -6.49 -5.53 1.71
N GLY A 123 -7.61 -5.65 1.00
CA GLY A 123 -8.30 -6.93 0.77
C GLY A 123 -7.50 -7.90 -0.10
N ALA A 124 -6.41 -7.43 -0.72
CA ALA A 124 -5.39 -8.25 -1.37
C ALA A 124 -4.00 -7.67 -1.01
N PRO A 125 -2.90 -8.44 -1.11
CA PRO A 125 -1.57 -7.90 -0.82
C PRO A 125 -1.23 -6.67 -1.67
N LEU A 126 -0.85 -5.57 -1.01
CA LEU A 126 -0.38 -4.33 -1.64
C LEU A 126 0.93 -4.56 -2.42
N VAL A 127 1.83 -5.33 -1.81
CA VAL A 127 3.07 -5.82 -2.38
C VAL A 127 3.15 -7.31 -2.10
N GLU A 128 3.56 -8.06 -3.11
CA GLU A 128 3.88 -9.47 -3.01
C GLU A 128 5.22 -9.69 -3.71
N PHE A 129 6.19 -10.25 -3.00
CA PHE A 129 7.46 -10.63 -3.58
C PHE A 129 8.07 -11.79 -2.83
N ARG A 130 8.94 -12.49 -3.55
CA ARG A 130 9.60 -13.69 -3.07
C ARG A 130 11.05 -13.34 -2.77
N ARG A 131 11.50 -13.55 -1.54
CA ARG A 131 12.92 -13.38 -1.15
C ARG A 131 13.54 -14.70 -0.72
N PRO A 132 14.84 -14.91 -0.91
CA PRO A 132 15.54 -16.01 -0.25
C PRO A 132 15.39 -15.85 1.27
N GLU A 133 14.99 -16.91 1.97
CA GLU A 133 15.06 -16.96 3.43
C GLU A 133 16.52 -16.86 3.87
N HIS A 134 16.76 -16.13 4.96
CA HIS A 134 17.98 -16.33 5.73
C HIS A 134 17.89 -17.72 6.37
N THR A 135 18.93 -18.53 6.25
CA THR A 135 18.97 -19.96 6.62
C THR A 135 18.13 -20.28 7.86
N SER A 136 16.99 -20.93 7.66
CA SER A 136 16.10 -21.34 8.73
C SER A 136 16.74 -22.48 9.54
N ALA A 137 16.89 -22.27 10.85
CA ALA A 137 17.32 -23.32 11.77
C ALA A 137 16.14 -24.26 12.03
N LEU A 138 16.21 -25.48 11.51
CA LEU A 138 15.24 -26.54 11.76
C LEU A 138 15.64 -27.35 12.99
N LEU A 139 14.65 -27.90 13.67
CA LEU A 139 14.84 -28.89 14.73
C LEU A 139 14.42 -30.25 14.18
N VAL A 140 15.40 -31.10 13.85
CA VAL A 140 15.20 -32.46 13.33
C VAL A 140 15.74 -33.44 14.36
N ASP A 141 14.89 -34.34 14.85
CA ASP A 141 15.24 -35.34 15.86
C ASP A 141 15.95 -34.75 17.11
N GLY A 142 15.47 -33.60 17.59
CA GLY A 142 16.04 -32.92 18.76
C GLY A 142 17.37 -32.20 18.50
N LYS A 143 17.83 -32.11 17.25
CA LYS A 143 19.05 -31.39 16.86
C LYS A 143 18.73 -30.18 15.99
N ILE A 144 19.36 -29.05 16.29
CA ILE A 144 19.34 -27.88 15.41
C ILE A 144 20.15 -28.23 14.16
N THR A 145 19.49 -28.23 13.01
CA THR A 145 20.06 -28.46 11.68
C THR A 145 19.72 -27.25 10.81
N LEU A 146 20.67 -26.77 10.04
CA LEU A 146 20.41 -25.75 9.02
C LEU A 146 19.88 -26.45 7.77
N ASP A 147 18.71 -26.02 7.26
CA ASP A 147 18.22 -26.54 5.98
C ASP A 147 19.01 -25.91 4.83
N TYR A 148 19.68 -26.77 4.05
CA TYR A 148 20.48 -26.37 2.89
C TYR A 148 19.86 -26.85 1.56
N ARG A 149 18.69 -27.47 1.57
CA ARG A 149 17.96 -27.81 0.33
C ARG A 149 17.31 -26.53 -0.19
N ASP A 150 17.32 -26.32 -1.52
CA ASP A 150 16.73 -25.19 -2.27
C ASP A 150 16.43 -23.98 -1.40
N GLN A 151 17.33 -22.95 -1.37
CA GLN A 151 17.17 -21.75 -0.53
C GLN A 151 15.69 -21.44 -0.30
N PRO A 152 15.12 -21.76 0.88
CA PRO A 152 13.68 -21.69 1.03
C PRO A 152 13.31 -20.24 0.76
N TYR A 153 12.32 -20.03 -0.09
CA TYR A 153 11.91 -18.68 -0.44
C TYR A 153 10.73 -18.31 0.44
N GLU A 154 10.81 -17.14 1.06
CA GLU A 154 9.69 -16.55 1.76
C GLU A 154 8.90 -15.67 0.79
N ASP A 155 7.61 -15.95 0.67
CA ASP A 155 6.65 -15.05 0.05
C ASP A 155 6.24 -13.99 1.08
N ILE A 156 6.64 -12.74 0.86
CA ILE A 156 6.20 -11.59 1.65
C ILE A 156 4.92 -11.05 1.04
N ARG A 157 3.92 -10.82 1.89
CA ARG A 157 2.63 -10.25 1.53
C ARG A 157 2.29 -9.11 2.47
N ILE A 158 2.41 -7.88 1.96
CA ILE A 158 2.07 -6.69 2.72
C ILE A 158 0.57 -6.43 2.60
N VAL A 159 -0.17 -6.56 3.70
CA VAL A 159 -1.65 -6.52 3.73
C VAL A 159 -2.20 -5.32 4.50
N ALA A 160 -1.37 -4.64 5.27
CA ALA A 160 -1.76 -3.39 5.93
C ALA A 160 -0.58 -2.44 6.08
N ALA A 161 -0.89 -1.18 6.33
CA ALA A 161 0.09 -0.19 6.72
C ALA A 161 -0.49 0.83 7.70
N THR A 162 0.40 1.42 8.49
CA THR A 162 0.10 2.60 9.30
C THR A 162 1.02 3.74 8.90
N TRP A 163 0.59 4.98 9.14
CA TRP A 163 1.45 6.15 9.01
C TRP A 163 1.24 7.12 10.18
N GLY A 164 2.26 7.91 10.46
CA GLY A 164 2.19 8.99 11.43
C GLY A 164 3.35 9.99 11.28
N PRO A 165 3.24 11.19 11.90
CA PRO A 165 4.31 12.17 11.88
C PRO A 165 5.58 11.66 12.55
N PHE A 166 6.72 11.89 11.92
CA PHE A 166 8.04 11.47 12.42
C PHE A 166 9.10 12.49 12.02
N ASP A 167 10.00 12.88 12.92
CA ASP A 167 10.98 13.94 12.69
C ASP A 167 12.44 13.48 12.86
N ALA A 168 12.65 12.16 12.98
CA ALA A 168 13.95 11.55 13.21
C ALA A 168 14.72 12.21 14.38
N GLY A 169 14.03 12.43 15.51
CA GLY A 169 14.62 13.03 16.70
C GLY A 169 14.95 14.52 16.52
N GLY A 170 14.14 15.22 15.72
CA GLY A 170 14.31 16.62 15.36
C GLY A 170 15.34 16.89 14.26
N SER A 171 15.98 15.86 13.69
CA SER A 171 16.96 16.04 12.61
C SER A 171 16.31 16.47 11.28
N TRP A 172 15.01 16.20 11.10
CA TRP A 172 14.26 16.67 9.93
C TRP A 172 13.53 17.97 10.26
N ALA A 173 14.10 19.10 9.82
CA ALA A 173 13.60 20.44 10.14
C ALA A 173 12.12 20.68 9.76
N ARG A 174 11.62 19.99 8.74
CA ARG A 174 10.21 20.08 8.31
C ARG A 174 9.37 18.90 8.80
N GLY A 175 9.96 18.01 9.58
CA GLY A 175 9.42 16.70 9.90
C GLY A 175 9.41 15.77 8.69
N GLY A 176 8.68 14.68 8.85
CA GLY A 176 8.51 13.61 7.89
C GLY A 176 7.41 12.67 8.34
N VAL A 177 7.42 11.49 7.76
CA VAL A 177 6.44 10.43 8.03
C VAL A 177 7.20 9.14 8.31
N LEU A 178 6.70 8.36 9.26
CA LEU A 178 7.10 6.97 9.45
C LEU A 178 5.91 6.08 9.10
N MET A 179 6.14 5.14 8.20
CA MET A 179 5.18 4.15 7.75
C MET A 179 5.61 2.77 8.23
N SER A 180 4.71 2.04 8.88
CA SER A 180 4.94 0.63 9.24
C SER A 180 4.07 -0.26 8.37
N PHE A 181 4.63 -1.39 7.92
CA PHE A 181 3.98 -2.34 7.03
C PHE A 181 3.79 -3.67 7.72
N TYR A 182 2.64 -4.31 7.47
CA TYR A 182 2.25 -5.49 8.21
C TYR A 182 1.91 -6.65 7.28
N THR A 183 2.24 -7.85 7.76
CA THR A 183 1.77 -9.12 7.23
C THR A 183 0.66 -9.70 8.10
N ASP A 184 -0.10 -10.66 7.57
CA ASP A 184 -1.07 -11.43 8.34
C ASP A 184 -0.36 -12.53 9.12
N LEU A 185 -0.61 -12.59 10.44
CA LEU A 185 -0.12 -13.65 11.30
C LEU A 185 -0.44 -15.05 10.77
N SER A 186 -1.58 -15.24 10.07
CA SER A 186 -1.95 -16.54 9.48
C SER A 186 -0.84 -17.12 8.58
N LEU A 187 -0.18 -16.26 7.78
CA LEU A 187 0.89 -16.67 6.88
C LEU A 187 2.12 -17.21 7.62
N ILE A 188 2.38 -16.70 8.82
CA ILE A 188 3.44 -17.21 9.70
C ILE A 188 3.00 -18.54 10.30
N LEU A 189 1.77 -18.61 10.83
CA LEU A 189 1.25 -19.80 11.51
C LEU A 189 1.10 -21.01 10.59
N ASP A 190 0.81 -20.79 9.30
CA ASP A 190 0.67 -21.85 8.30
C ASP A 190 1.99 -22.61 8.05
N ARG A 191 3.13 -21.96 8.29
CA ARG A 191 4.47 -22.58 8.17
C ARG A 191 4.87 -23.36 9.43
N ILE A 192 4.19 -23.13 10.55
CA ILE A 192 4.51 -23.79 11.82
C ILE A 192 3.73 -25.09 11.91
N LEU A 193 4.42 -26.23 11.85
CA LEU A 193 3.78 -27.55 11.90
C LEU A 193 3.31 -27.93 13.32
N GLU A 194 4.09 -27.56 14.35
CA GLU A 194 3.83 -27.96 15.73
C GLU A 194 2.68 -27.15 16.37
N PRO A 195 1.59 -27.81 16.82
CA PRO A 195 0.41 -27.11 17.36
C PRO A 195 0.71 -26.23 18.57
N ARG A 196 1.53 -26.70 19.52
CA ARG A 196 1.88 -25.95 20.74
C ARG A 196 2.61 -24.64 20.41
N THR A 197 3.55 -24.72 19.48
CA THR A 197 4.32 -23.57 18.98
C THR A 197 3.39 -22.60 18.25
N ARG A 198 2.49 -23.11 17.40
CA ARG A 198 1.48 -22.31 16.70
C ARG A 198 0.57 -21.56 17.67
N ASP A 199 0.06 -22.23 18.71
CA ASP A 199 -0.82 -21.62 19.71
C ASP A 199 -0.09 -20.59 20.58
N SER A 200 1.17 -20.85 20.92
CA SER A 200 2.03 -19.89 21.62
C SER A 200 2.28 -18.63 20.78
N ILE A 201 2.61 -18.78 19.49
CA ILE A 201 2.80 -17.64 18.58
C ILE A 201 1.48 -16.86 18.46
N ARG A 202 0.35 -17.54 18.25
CA ARG A 202 -0.98 -16.92 18.16
C ARG A 202 -1.33 -16.14 19.42
N GLY A 203 -1.01 -16.65 20.61
CA GLY A 203 -1.27 -15.98 21.88
C GLY A 203 -0.35 -14.78 22.16
N ASN A 204 0.79 -14.68 21.49
CA ASN A 204 1.82 -13.67 21.76
C ASN A 204 1.94 -12.57 20.69
N HIS A 205 1.21 -12.67 19.58
CA HIS A 205 1.26 -11.70 18.49
C HIS A 205 -0.13 -11.10 18.20
N ALA A 206 -0.15 -9.86 17.71
CA ALA A 206 -1.33 -9.30 17.07
C ALA A 206 -1.57 -10.00 15.72
N ARG A 207 -2.80 -9.92 15.19
CA ARG A 207 -3.13 -10.41 13.85
C ARG A 207 -2.35 -9.71 12.74
N LEU A 208 -2.06 -8.42 12.91
CA LEU A 208 -1.15 -7.67 12.06
C LEU A 208 0.25 -7.73 12.68
N VAL A 209 1.19 -8.39 12.01
CA VAL A 209 2.57 -8.50 12.48
C VAL A 209 3.43 -7.50 11.70
N PRO A 210 4.20 -6.62 12.39
CA PRO A 210 5.12 -5.70 11.71
C PRO A 210 6.15 -6.50 10.88
N ASP A 211 6.29 -6.12 9.62
CA ASP A 211 7.30 -6.69 8.71
C ASP A 211 8.49 -5.74 8.60
N ASN A 212 8.25 -4.47 8.24
CA ASN A 212 9.29 -3.47 8.08
C ASN A 212 8.70 -2.04 8.16
N GLU A 213 9.56 -1.03 8.28
CA GLU A 213 9.18 0.38 8.32
C GLU A 213 9.95 1.24 7.31
N CYS A 214 9.35 2.34 6.87
CA CYS A 214 9.98 3.32 6.00
C CYS A 214 9.73 4.72 6.53
N ALA A 215 10.82 5.44 6.78
CA ALA A 215 10.78 6.83 7.19
C ALA A 215 11.16 7.73 6.01
N ILE A 216 10.35 8.75 5.71
CA ILE A 216 10.63 9.69 4.62
C ILE A 216 10.52 11.12 5.15
N ALA A 217 11.58 11.90 5.00
CA ALA A 217 11.58 13.32 5.31
C ALA A 217 10.67 14.08 4.32
N TYR A 218 9.93 15.08 4.81
CA TYR A 218 9.15 15.92 3.91
C TYR A 218 10.03 16.80 3.03
N ALA A 219 9.57 17.05 1.80
CA ALA A 219 10.33 17.80 0.80
C ALA A 219 10.82 19.17 1.34
N ALA A 220 12.12 19.44 1.22
CA ALA A 220 12.66 20.80 1.27
C ALA A 220 12.56 21.41 -0.14
N LEU A 221 12.10 22.66 -0.26
CA LEU A 221 12.10 23.37 -1.55
C LEU A 221 13.49 23.99 -1.80
N PRO A 222 13.99 24.03 -3.06
CA PRO A 222 13.40 23.49 -4.30
C PRO A 222 13.82 22.04 -4.61
N SER A 223 12.99 21.41 -5.46
CA SER A 223 12.84 19.98 -5.79
C SER A 223 14.02 19.29 -6.52
N GLY A 224 15.20 19.28 -5.91
CA GLY A 224 16.34 18.42 -6.31
C GLY A 224 16.82 17.52 -5.16
N SER A 225 15.93 17.17 -4.23
CA SER A 225 16.32 16.60 -2.94
C SER A 225 16.89 15.19 -3.06
N THR A 226 17.97 14.92 -2.34
CA THR A 226 18.57 13.59 -2.10
C THR A 226 17.55 12.49 -1.81
N VAL A 227 16.43 12.84 -1.17
CA VAL A 227 15.33 11.91 -0.85
C VAL A 227 14.72 11.28 -2.12
N GLU A 228 14.43 12.06 -3.16
CA GLU A 228 13.80 11.53 -4.37
C GLU A 228 14.75 10.64 -5.17
N GLU A 229 16.05 10.94 -5.12
CA GLU A 229 17.10 10.10 -5.70
C GLU A 229 17.23 8.76 -4.96
N GLN A 230 17.32 8.79 -3.62
CA GLN A 230 17.34 7.58 -2.79
C GLN A 230 16.11 6.68 -3.01
N LEU A 231 14.93 7.30 -3.15
CA LEU A 231 13.69 6.57 -3.45
C LEU A 231 13.72 5.91 -4.83
N ARG A 232 14.38 6.50 -5.84
CA ARG A 232 14.55 5.89 -7.17
C ARG A 232 15.55 4.74 -7.13
N GLU A 233 16.68 4.91 -6.45
CA GLU A 233 17.71 3.88 -6.33
C GLU A 233 17.19 2.63 -5.59
N SER A 234 16.27 2.84 -4.65
CA SER A 234 15.66 1.78 -3.83
C SER A 234 14.24 1.39 -4.31
N ASP A 235 13.94 1.51 -5.61
CA ASP A 235 12.64 1.17 -6.18
C ASP A 235 12.57 -0.30 -6.66
N SER A 236 12.73 -1.22 -5.72
CA SER A 236 12.57 -2.66 -5.97
C SER A 236 11.81 -3.31 -4.82
N PRO A 237 11.01 -4.39 -5.05
CA PRO A 237 10.21 -5.02 -4.00
C PRO A 237 10.99 -5.45 -2.74
N GLY A 238 12.30 -5.66 -2.85
CA GLY A 238 13.16 -5.96 -1.69
C GLY A 238 13.41 -4.78 -0.73
N TYR A 239 13.07 -3.55 -1.12
CA TYR A 239 13.23 -2.36 -0.30
C TYR A 239 11.88 -1.81 0.18
N THR A 240 11.79 -1.44 1.45
CA THR A 240 10.57 -0.89 2.05
C THR A 240 10.12 0.43 1.42
N SER A 241 11.03 1.20 0.80
CA SER A 241 10.72 2.39 -0.01
C SER A 241 9.80 2.07 -1.20
N HIS A 242 9.91 0.87 -1.79
CA HIS A 242 8.99 0.40 -2.82
C HIS A 242 7.58 0.21 -2.27
N TRP A 243 7.44 -0.28 -1.04
CA TRP A 243 6.14 -0.47 -0.38
C TRP A 243 5.54 0.88 0.01
N ALA A 244 6.38 1.82 0.46
CA ALA A 244 6.00 3.21 0.66
C ALA A 244 5.48 3.87 -0.62
N LYS A 245 6.12 3.63 -1.77
CA LYS A 245 5.62 4.10 -3.07
C LYS A 245 4.21 3.59 -3.36
N HIS A 246 3.91 2.32 -3.07
CA HIS A 246 2.58 1.76 -3.25
C HIS A 246 1.55 2.38 -2.28
N LEU A 247 1.93 2.62 -1.03
CA LEU A 247 1.07 3.33 -0.07
C LEU A 247 0.81 4.76 -0.52
N LEU A 248 1.84 5.52 -0.89
CA LEU A 248 1.71 6.89 -1.40
C LEU A 248 0.85 6.94 -2.68
N THR A 249 0.97 5.94 -3.56
CA THR A 249 0.09 5.78 -4.73
C THR A 249 -1.37 5.68 -4.28
N THR A 250 -1.64 4.85 -3.28
CA THR A 250 -2.99 4.70 -2.70
C THR A 250 -3.53 6.03 -2.20
N LEU A 251 -2.75 6.75 -1.38
CA LEU A 251 -3.16 8.03 -0.79
C LEU A 251 -3.38 9.11 -1.85
N LEU A 252 -2.55 9.18 -2.89
CA LEU A 252 -2.75 10.12 -3.99
C LEU A 252 -3.98 9.79 -4.83
N LEU A 253 -4.26 8.51 -5.07
CA LEU A 253 -5.47 8.09 -5.80
C LEU A 253 -6.73 8.41 -4.99
N MET A 254 -6.72 8.19 -3.68
CA MET A 254 -7.84 8.52 -2.78
C MET A 254 -8.23 9.99 -2.84
N ARG A 255 -7.29 10.89 -3.08
CA ARG A 255 -7.57 12.33 -3.15
C ARG A 255 -8.15 12.76 -4.50
N GLN A 256 -8.23 11.85 -5.47
CA GLN A 256 -8.75 12.15 -6.79
C GLN A 256 -10.23 11.75 -6.89
N PRO A 257 -11.05 12.53 -7.62
CA PRO A 257 -12.50 12.30 -7.72
C PRO A 257 -12.90 10.97 -8.40
N LEU A 258 -11.90 10.22 -8.87
CA LEU A 258 -12.02 9.02 -9.68
C LEU A 258 -12.19 7.76 -8.82
N VAL A 259 -11.73 7.79 -7.56
CA VAL A 259 -11.91 6.70 -6.59
C VAL A 259 -13.28 6.82 -5.94
N TYR A 260 -14.05 5.72 -5.92
CA TYR A 260 -15.27 5.67 -5.15
C TYR A 260 -14.92 5.40 -3.68
N GLN A 261 -15.42 6.27 -2.82
CA GLN A 261 -15.26 6.15 -1.39
C GLN A 261 -16.64 6.07 -0.75
N ARG A 262 -16.82 5.11 0.14
CA ARG A 262 -17.99 5.04 1.00
C ARG A 262 -17.56 4.89 2.45
N SER A 263 -18.34 5.47 3.34
CA SER A 263 -18.19 5.25 4.78
C SER A 263 -19.05 4.07 5.19
N GLN A 264 -18.48 3.17 6.01
CA GLN A 264 -19.19 2.06 6.61
C GLN A 264 -19.17 2.19 8.15
N PRO A 265 -20.33 2.27 8.80
CA PRO A 265 -20.38 2.43 10.24
C PRO A 265 -19.92 1.18 10.98
N ILE A 266 -19.17 1.38 12.07
CA ILE A 266 -18.75 0.27 12.93
C ILE A 266 -19.98 -0.38 13.58
N ARG A 267 -20.06 -1.71 13.48
CA ARG A 267 -21.11 -2.53 14.12
C ARG A 267 -21.24 -2.21 15.62
N ARG A 268 -22.47 -2.08 16.10
CA ARG A 268 -22.79 -1.62 17.47
C ARG A 268 -22.02 -2.35 18.58
N GLY A 269 -21.89 -3.67 18.50
CA GLY A 269 -21.19 -4.47 19.49
C GLY A 269 -19.70 -4.13 19.58
N LEU A 270 -19.03 -4.01 18.43
CA LEU A 270 -17.62 -3.63 18.34
C LEU A 270 -17.41 -2.17 18.74
N ARG A 271 -18.32 -1.27 18.35
CA ARG A 271 -18.28 0.15 18.76
C ARG A 271 -18.20 0.29 20.28
N ARG A 272 -19.09 -0.40 21.02
CA ARG A 272 -19.07 -0.42 22.50
C ARG A 272 -17.79 -0.99 23.09
N GLN A 273 -17.13 -1.93 22.40
CA GLN A 273 -15.84 -2.47 22.84
C GLN A 273 -14.72 -1.44 22.64
N LEU A 274 -14.74 -0.70 21.53
CA LEU A 274 -13.79 0.37 21.24
C LEU A 274 -13.93 1.54 22.20
N GLU A 275 -15.16 1.98 22.49
CA GLU A 275 -15.44 3.05 23.48
C GLU A 275 -14.84 2.69 24.84
N ARG A 276 -15.06 1.46 25.31
CA ARG A 276 -14.49 0.97 26.58
C ARG A 276 -12.97 0.89 26.56
N ALA A 277 -12.37 0.66 25.39
CA ALA A 277 -10.92 0.63 25.21
C ALA A 277 -10.33 2.03 24.92
N GLY A 278 -11.15 3.09 24.91
CA GLY A 278 -10.70 4.46 24.66
C GLY A 278 -10.33 4.77 23.20
N HIS A 279 -10.83 3.99 22.25
CA HIS A 279 -10.54 4.18 20.83
C HIS A 279 -11.60 5.02 20.10
N PRO A 280 -11.21 5.83 19.09
CA PRO A 280 -12.17 6.54 18.24
C PRO A 280 -13.14 5.61 17.54
N THR A 281 -14.41 5.99 17.46
CA THR A 281 -15.48 5.16 16.85
C THR A 281 -15.98 5.67 15.50
N GLY A 282 -15.11 6.38 14.77
CA GLY A 282 -15.41 6.85 13.42
C GLY A 282 -15.71 5.69 12.45
N ASP A 283 -16.34 6.02 11.33
CA ASP A 283 -16.66 5.05 10.29
C ASP A 283 -15.40 4.53 9.58
N ILE A 284 -15.51 3.35 8.98
CA ILE A 284 -14.46 2.78 8.12
C ILE A 284 -14.60 3.39 6.74
N ARG A 285 -13.53 3.98 6.20
CA ARG A 285 -13.49 4.50 4.82
C ARG A 285 -13.12 3.36 3.87
N ILE A 286 -14.06 2.96 3.02
CA ILE A 286 -13.87 1.87 2.06
C ILE A 286 -13.59 2.47 0.69
N LEU A 287 -12.48 2.03 0.09
CA LEU A 287 -12.05 2.39 -1.25
C LEU A 287 -12.43 1.27 -2.22
N ASP A 288 -13.37 1.56 -3.10
CA ASP A 288 -13.82 0.63 -4.13
C ASP A 288 -13.34 1.07 -5.51
N ALA A 289 -13.03 0.09 -6.36
CA ALA A 289 -12.91 0.32 -7.79
C ALA A 289 -14.33 0.57 -8.34
N ARG A 290 -14.58 1.72 -8.98
CA ARG A 290 -15.87 1.94 -9.65
C ARG A 290 -16.08 0.86 -10.72
N PRO A 291 -17.24 0.18 -10.77
CA PRO A 291 -17.66 -0.46 -12.00
C PRO A 291 -17.81 0.63 -13.07
N ARG A 292 -16.99 0.56 -14.11
CA ARG A 292 -17.19 1.39 -15.30
C ARG A 292 -18.56 1.06 -15.89
N ARG A 293 -19.57 1.87 -15.59
CA ARG A 293 -20.69 2.03 -16.52
C ARG A 293 -20.12 2.76 -17.72
N TYR A 294 -19.74 2.01 -18.76
CA TYR A 294 -19.78 2.56 -20.11
C TYR A 294 -21.25 2.81 -20.44
N THR A 295 -21.82 3.90 -19.94
CA THR A 295 -23.02 4.46 -20.55
C THR A 295 -22.58 5.05 -21.87
N THR A 296 -22.67 4.26 -22.94
CA THR A 296 -23.09 4.81 -24.22
C THR A 296 -24.47 5.43 -23.98
N GLY A 297 -24.52 6.74 -23.79
CA GLY A 297 -25.74 7.51 -23.54
C GLY A 297 -25.51 8.99 -23.85
N PRO A 298 -26.53 9.70 -24.37
CA PRO A 298 -26.39 10.72 -25.40
C PRO A 298 -25.98 12.10 -24.88
N ASP A 299 -25.36 12.87 -25.78
CA ASP A 299 -25.15 14.32 -25.80
C ASP A 299 -25.46 15.09 -24.52
N VAL A 300 -24.42 15.41 -23.77
CA VAL A 300 -24.40 16.59 -22.90
C VAL A 300 -23.31 17.51 -23.45
N PRO A 301 -23.64 18.73 -23.89
CA PRO A 301 -22.64 19.64 -24.45
C PRO A 301 -21.64 20.02 -23.35
N ASP A 302 -20.38 19.72 -23.63
CA ASP A 302 -19.23 20.02 -22.80
C ASP A 302 -19.15 21.54 -22.64
N GLN A 303 -19.42 22.03 -21.42
CA GLN A 303 -19.12 23.42 -21.08
C GLN A 303 -17.60 23.55 -21.03
N ALA A 304 -17.04 23.96 -22.17
CA ALA A 304 -15.71 24.49 -22.28
C ALA A 304 -15.55 25.64 -21.27
N THR A 305 -14.94 25.34 -20.12
CA THR A 305 -14.36 26.37 -19.28
C THR A 305 -13.12 26.90 -19.99
N ASP A 306 -13.34 27.95 -20.78
CA ASP A 306 -12.31 28.89 -21.22
C ASP A 306 -11.59 29.46 -19.99
N HIS A 307 -10.43 28.91 -19.68
CA HIS A 307 -9.41 29.66 -18.97
C HIS A 307 -8.19 29.78 -19.88
N ALA A 308 -8.14 30.96 -20.51
CA ALA A 308 -7.08 31.49 -21.33
C ALA A 308 -5.72 31.28 -20.65
N ASP A 309 -4.88 30.48 -21.29
CA ASP A 309 -3.46 30.38 -20.96
C ASP A 309 -2.77 31.60 -21.57
N THR A 310 -2.25 32.46 -20.69
CA THR A 310 -1.53 33.67 -21.04
C THR A 310 -0.27 33.32 -21.84
N THR A 311 -0.24 33.87 -23.05
CA THR A 311 0.80 33.83 -24.07
C THR A 311 2.24 34.03 -23.58
N THR A 312 3.12 33.11 -23.98
CA THR A 312 4.47 33.43 -24.49
C THR A 312 4.60 32.80 -25.88
N PRO A 313 4.98 33.56 -26.93
CA PRO A 313 4.85 33.14 -28.32
C PRO A 313 6.07 32.36 -28.82
N GLU A 314 5.84 31.61 -29.90
CA GLU A 314 6.83 30.96 -30.79
C GLU A 314 7.27 29.53 -30.42
N GLU A 315 6.42 28.56 -30.77
CA GLU A 315 6.82 27.42 -31.59
C GLU A 315 5.54 26.78 -32.17
N GLN A 316 5.29 27.03 -33.46
CA GLN A 316 4.16 26.47 -34.22
C GLN A 316 4.38 24.96 -34.45
N GLY A 317 4.01 24.15 -33.47
CA GLY A 317 3.69 22.75 -33.70
C GLY A 317 2.23 22.64 -34.13
N GLU A 318 1.98 22.37 -35.42
CA GLU A 318 0.66 21.97 -35.92
C GLU A 318 0.04 20.93 -34.97
N ARG A 319 -1.08 21.28 -34.33
CA ARG A 319 -1.91 20.31 -33.61
C ARG A 319 -2.46 19.33 -34.64
N ARG A 320 -1.74 18.23 -34.87
CA ARG A 320 -2.22 17.12 -35.70
C ARG A 320 -3.56 16.63 -35.16
N THR A 321 -4.64 16.95 -35.89
CA THR A 321 -5.97 16.39 -35.65
C THR A 321 -5.91 14.89 -35.92
N LEU A 322 -6.19 14.10 -34.90
CA LEU A 322 -6.20 12.64 -35.00
C LEU A 322 -7.43 12.20 -35.78
N GLY A 323 -7.26 11.43 -36.87
CA GLY A 323 -8.38 10.86 -37.63
C GLY A 323 -8.94 9.55 -37.05
N VAL A 324 -8.47 9.12 -35.89
CA VAL A 324 -8.82 7.85 -35.24
C VAL A 324 -8.97 8.03 -33.74
N ARG A 325 -9.78 7.16 -33.12
CA ARG A 325 -9.99 7.10 -31.67
C ARG A 325 -9.30 5.88 -31.08
N PHE A 326 -8.37 6.02 -30.14
CA PHE A 326 -7.64 4.89 -29.56
C PHE A 326 -7.63 4.93 -28.02
N PRO A 327 -7.57 3.76 -27.35
CA PRO A 327 -7.61 3.72 -25.90
C PRO A 327 -6.24 4.10 -25.34
N VAL A 328 -6.20 5.10 -24.47
CA VAL A 328 -5.03 5.51 -23.70
C VAL A 328 -5.10 4.85 -22.33
N ARG A 329 -4.03 4.18 -21.92
CA ARG A 329 -3.91 3.62 -20.57
C ARG A 329 -3.72 4.76 -19.56
N GLY A 330 -4.10 4.54 -18.31
CA GLY A 330 -3.87 5.52 -17.25
C GLY A 330 -2.37 5.76 -17.04
N PHE A 331 -2.00 7.00 -16.72
CA PHE A 331 -0.61 7.41 -16.57
C PHE A 331 -0.45 8.54 -15.57
N TRP A 332 0.76 8.68 -15.01
CA TRP A 332 1.11 9.81 -14.16
C TRP A 332 1.57 10.99 -14.99
N ARG A 333 0.99 12.15 -14.73
CA ARG A 333 1.49 13.44 -15.20
C ARG A 333 2.20 14.13 -14.04
N ASN A 334 3.41 14.63 -14.29
CA ASN A 334 4.09 15.49 -13.33
C ASN A 334 3.52 16.91 -13.39
N GLN A 335 2.52 17.21 -12.55
CA GLN A 335 1.76 18.45 -12.59
C GLN A 335 2.45 19.54 -11.75
N TRP A 336 2.67 20.72 -12.34
CA TRP A 336 3.10 21.91 -11.61
C TRP A 336 1.94 22.50 -10.80
N TYR A 337 2.20 22.83 -9.52
CA TYR A 337 1.26 23.50 -8.61
C TYR A 337 1.81 24.89 -8.24
N PRO A 338 1.38 25.96 -8.94
CA PRO A 338 1.94 27.30 -8.76
C PRO A 338 1.85 27.85 -7.33
N SER A 339 0.76 27.56 -6.61
CA SER A 339 0.57 28.02 -5.23
C SER A 339 1.60 27.43 -4.25
N ARG A 340 2.13 26.24 -4.56
CA ARG A 340 3.12 25.54 -3.74
C ARG A 340 4.53 25.67 -4.30
N GLN A 341 4.67 26.08 -5.57
CA GLN A 341 5.91 26.09 -6.33
C GLN A 341 6.57 24.70 -6.42
N ILE A 342 5.76 23.65 -6.64
CA ILE A 342 6.25 22.25 -6.66
C ILE A 342 5.61 21.44 -7.79
N HIS A 343 6.35 20.44 -8.25
CA HIS A 343 5.84 19.37 -9.09
C HIS A 343 5.26 18.22 -8.24
N ARG A 344 4.06 17.74 -8.59
CA ARG A 344 3.44 16.57 -7.95
C ARG A 344 2.86 15.60 -8.98
N PRO A 345 2.95 14.28 -8.73
CA PRO A 345 2.29 13.29 -9.55
C PRO A 345 0.77 13.45 -9.49
N ARG A 346 0.13 13.50 -10.65
CA ARG A 346 -1.33 13.44 -10.80
C ARG A 346 -1.66 12.28 -11.72
N TRP A 347 -2.55 11.39 -11.27
CA TRP A 347 -3.00 10.28 -12.10
C TRP A 347 -4.00 10.79 -13.14
N ILE A 348 -3.80 10.40 -14.39
CA ILE A 348 -4.71 10.63 -15.49
C ILE A 348 -5.33 9.29 -15.84
N ASP A 349 -6.65 9.22 -15.75
CA ASP A 349 -7.37 7.97 -15.98
C ASP A 349 -7.22 7.46 -17.40
N PRO A 350 -7.33 6.14 -17.61
CA PRO A 350 -7.46 5.58 -18.94
C PRO A 350 -8.64 6.24 -19.64
N HIS A 351 -8.46 6.78 -20.84
CA HIS A 351 -9.51 7.45 -21.60
C HIS A 351 -9.35 7.16 -23.09
N TRP A 352 -10.35 7.51 -23.88
CA TRP A 352 -10.21 7.47 -25.33
C TRP A 352 -9.65 8.78 -25.83
N ARG A 353 -8.70 8.72 -26.76
CA ARG A 353 -8.14 9.90 -27.41
C ARG A 353 -8.48 9.89 -28.89
N GLY A 354 -8.93 11.02 -29.42
CA GLY A 354 -9.40 11.21 -30.78
C GLY A 354 -10.79 11.83 -30.80
N PRO A 355 -11.26 12.35 -31.96
CA PRO A 355 -12.64 12.83 -32.12
C PRO A 355 -13.65 11.74 -31.76
N ASP A 356 -14.80 12.13 -31.22
CA ASP A 356 -15.82 11.17 -30.77
C ASP A 356 -16.45 10.39 -31.94
N ASP A 357 -16.46 10.99 -33.13
CA ASP A 357 -16.94 10.44 -34.40
C ASP A 357 -15.87 9.66 -35.18
N ALA A 358 -14.62 9.65 -34.71
CA ALA A 358 -13.52 8.98 -35.40
C ALA A 358 -13.50 7.45 -35.17
N PRO A 359 -13.09 6.65 -36.18
CA PRO A 359 -13.05 5.19 -36.09
C PRO A 359 -12.11 4.72 -34.97
N ILE A 360 -12.53 3.68 -34.25
CA ILE A 360 -11.79 3.14 -33.10
C ILE A 360 -10.62 2.26 -33.56
N VAL A 361 -9.41 2.57 -33.08
CA VAL A 361 -8.18 1.80 -33.29
C VAL A 361 -7.64 1.39 -31.92
N GLY A 362 -7.89 0.15 -31.50
CA GLY A 362 -7.47 -0.34 -30.18
C GLY A 362 -7.34 -1.86 -30.16
N ALA A 363 -6.12 -2.34 -29.89
CA ALA A 363 -5.65 -3.68 -30.19
C ALA A 363 -6.10 -4.77 -29.19
N GLN A 364 -6.88 -5.74 -29.68
CA GLN A 364 -6.65 -7.13 -29.33
C GLN A 364 -5.74 -7.75 -30.41
N ARG A 365 -4.53 -8.20 -30.04
CA ARG A 365 -3.82 -9.18 -30.86
C ARG A 365 -4.53 -10.51 -30.68
N VAL A 366 -5.43 -10.83 -31.61
CA VAL A 366 -6.04 -12.16 -31.70
C VAL A 366 -5.05 -13.05 -32.42
N HIS A 367 -4.41 -13.98 -31.71
CA HIS A 367 -3.75 -15.12 -32.35
C HIS A 367 -4.85 -16.07 -32.82
N VAL A 368 -5.20 -16.00 -34.10
CA VAL A 368 -6.11 -16.99 -34.69
C VAL A 368 -5.34 -18.29 -34.84
N LEU A 369 -5.58 -19.24 -33.95
CA LEU A 369 -5.15 -20.62 -34.13
C LEU A 369 -6.05 -21.23 -35.22
N ARG A 370 -5.57 -21.25 -36.47
CA ARG A 370 -6.23 -22.02 -37.52
C ARG A 370 -6.00 -23.50 -37.21
N ASN A 371 -6.97 -24.14 -36.57
CA ASN A 371 -7.03 -25.60 -36.56
C ASN A 371 -7.28 -26.02 -38.00
N ASN A 372 -6.30 -26.67 -38.63
CA ASN A 372 -6.43 -27.19 -39.98
C ASN A 372 -6.95 -28.63 -39.83
N PRO A 373 -8.25 -28.92 -40.00
CA PRO A 373 -8.68 -30.30 -40.14
C PRO A 373 -8.19 -30.81 -41.50
N GLU A 374 -7.58 -32.00 -41.46
CA GLU A 374 -7.22 -32.89 -42.57
C GLU A 374 -5.85 -32.67 -43.23
N LYS A 375 -4.88 -33.50 -42.83
CA LYS A 375 -4.53 -34.72 -43.60
C LYS A 375 -4.06 -35.84 -42.68
#